data_AF-A0A3C0QT81-F1
#
_entry.id   AF-A0A3C0QT81-F1
#
_cell.length_a   1.000
_cell.length_b   1.000
_cell.length_c   1.000
_cell.angle_alpha   90.00
_cell.angle_beta   90.00
_cell.angle_gamma   90.00
#
_symmetry.space_group_name_H-M   'P 1'
#
loop_
_entity.id
_entity.type
_entity.pdbx_description
1 polymer ?
#
loop_
_entity_poly.entity_id
_entity_poly.type
_entity_poly.pdbx_seq_one_letter_code
_entity_poly.pdbx_strand_id
1 'polypeptide(L)'
;MRAVSFFAILLIFGFMFSCRPVPKENINLEFNHIKQVSHLVFPGLGWIGVIENDTVKLHYFSQQNVWIPDQVQGFAIPKPNQGILGMGLGSIGVISSDTLHIYIQEMDGGWAMVPEYSFLLPQGYKRVFTLKDEWELAMIGLEFDEGRLEFYYFDIETGLWTLDETASFTLPRNVDSYFSLGNNTLAFTDGKTLGVYELQPEGGWAFAEELQLTLPENHKGVIPFEPSIVAVIKQGGEDGNLHFYQLDMKAKQWVTDASMTFKIPVVQ
;
A
#
# COMPACT_ATOMS: atom_id res chain seq x y z
N MET A 1 34.12 54.94 -34.01
CA MET A 1 32.76 55.49 -34.22
C MET A 1 31.83 54.29 -34.49
N ARG A 2 30.87 54.05 -33.59
CA ARG A 2 29.59 53.34 -33.76
C ARG A 2 29.56 52.01 -34.56
N ALA A 3 29.18 50.92 -33.87
CA ALA A 3 27.81 50.39 -33.86
C ALA A 3 27.75 48.84 -33.80
N VAL A 4 27.13 48.40 -32.71
CA VAL A 4 26.53 47.10 -32.41
C VAL A 4 25.54 46.64 -33.49
N SER A 5 25.48 45.33 -33.77
CA SER A 5 24.26 44.56 -34.07
C SER A 5 24.59 43.06 -33.88
N PHE A 6 24.30 42.44 -32.73
CA PHE A 6 23.04 41.83 -32.29
C PHE A 6 22.53 40.66 -33.17
N PHE A 7 22.16 39.57 -32.48
CA PHE A 7 21.42 38.38 -32.94
C PHE A 7 22.20 37.24 -33.60
N ALA A 8 22.53 36.20 -32.82
CA ALA A 8 21.67 35.01 -32.74
C ALA A 8 22.19 34.04 -31.67
N ILE A 9 21.54 34.08 -30.51
CA ILE A 9 21.49 33.00 -29.52
C ILE A 9 20.73 31.85 -30.17
N LEU A 10 21.35 30.69 -30.39
CA LEU A 10 20.63 29.45 -30.63
C LEU A 10 20.98 28.44 -29.52
N LEU A 11 20.24 28.61 -28.43
CA LEU A 11 19.63 27.57 -27.61
C LEU A 11 20.34 26.20 -27.58
N ILE A 12 21.12 26.06 -26.51
CA ILE A 12 21.11 24.94 -25.57
C ILE A 12 19.74 24.23 -25.59
N PHE A 13 19.67 23.08 -26.24
CA PHE A 13 18.77 21.98 -25.87
C PHE A 13 19.58 20.69 -25.96
N GLY A 14 20.59 20.61 -25.08
CA GLY A 14 21.12 19.32 -24.67
C GLY A 14 19.97 18.57 -24.05
N PHE A 15 19.51 17.54 -24.75
CA PHE A 15 18.59 16.54 -24.25
C PHE A 15 19.16 15.94 -22.96
N MET A 16 18.85 16.56 -21.82
CA MET A 16 18.73 15.83 -20.57
C MET A 16 17.47 14.97 -20.70
N PHE A 17 17.61 13.85 -21.40
CA PHE A 17 16.79 12.68 -21.12
C PHE A 17 17.11 12.32 -19.67
N SER A 18 16.38 12.97 -18.76
CA SER A 18 16.11 12.45 -17.43
C SER A 18 15.76 10.99 -17.65
N CYS A 19 16.62 10.08 -17.19
CA CYS A 19 16.27 8.69 -16.98
C CYS A 19 15.14 8.68 -15.95
N ARG A 20 13.93 8.99 -16.38
CA ARG A 20 12.74 8.67 -15.61
C ARG A 20 12.73 7.14 -15.54
N PRO A 21 12.68 6.54 -14.34
CA PRO A 21 12.45 5.12 -14.21
C PRO A 21 11.25 4.75 -15.09
N VAL A 22 11.38 3.68 -15.88
CA VAL A 22 10.24 3.11 -16.61
C VAL A 22 9.11 2.92 -15.59
N PRO A 23 7.89 3.41 -15.85
CA PRO A 23 6.77 3.25 -14.92
C PRO A 23 6.62 1.78 -14.57
N LYS A 24 6.52 1.46 -13.28
CA LYS A 24 6.14 0.12 -12.85
C LYS A 24 4.62 0.03 -13.04
N GLU A 25 4.18 -0.32 -14.25
CA GLU A 25 2.76 -0.43 -14.57
C GLU A 25 2.16 -1.65 -13.87
N ASN A 26 0.90 -1.54 -13.41
CA ASN A 26 0.09 -2.65 -12.90
C ASN A 26 0.78 -3.50 -11.82
N ILE A 27 1.41 -2.84 -10.86
CA ILE A 27 1.96 -3.49 -9.67
C ILE A 27 1.40 -2.84 -8.41
N ASN A 28 1.32 -3.61 -7.34
CA ASN A 28 1.09 -3.06 -6.01
C ASN A 28 2.34 -2.34 -5.53
N LEU A 29 2.20 -1.05 -5.22
CA LEU A 29 3.27 -0.18 -4.78
C LEU A 29 3.80 -0.52 -3.38
N GLU A 30 2.95 -1.01 -2.48
CA GLU A 30 3.37 -1.41 -1.14
C GLU A 30 4.26 -2.64 -1.15
N PHE A 31 3.99 -3.58 -2.06
CA PHE A 31 4.63 -4.89 -2.10
C PHE A 31 5.61 -5.05 -3.27
N ASN A 32 5.98 -3.95 -3.93
CA ASN A 32 6.81 -3.98 -5.14
C ASN A 32 8.24 -4.54 -4.91
N HIS A 33 8.66 -4.68 -3.65
CA HIS A 33 9.93 -5.28 -3.23
C HIS A 33 9.84 -6.80 -3.09
N ILE A 34 8.63 -7.38 -3.05
CA ILE A 34 8.39 -8.82 -2.91
C ILE A 34 7.75 -9.35 -4.20
N LYS A 35 8.58 -9.82 -5.12
CA LYS A 35 8.16 -10.24 -6.48
C LYS A 35 6.98 -11.22 -6.50
N GLN A 36 6.90 -12.12 -5.52
CA GLN A 36 5.85 -13.14 -5.43
C GLN A 36 4.47 -12.56 -5.15
N VAL A 37 4.36 -11.35 -4.58
CA VAL A 37 3.09 -10.74 -4.17
C VAL A 37 2.91 -9.32 -4.70
N SER A 38 3.84 -8.83 -5.53
CA SER A 38 3.73 -7.50 -6.15
C SER A 38 2.54 -7.37 -7.11
N HIS A 39 1.88 -8.48 -7.46
CA HIS A 39 0.66 -8.53 -8.25
C HIS A 39 -0.61 -8.69 -7.39
N LEU A 40 -0.50 -8.72 -6.05
CA LEU A 40 -1.65 -8.80 -5.15
C LEU A 40 -2.04 -7.42 -4.65
N VAL A 41 -3.33 -7.17 -4.51
CA VAL A 41 -3.90 -5.93 -3.97
C VAL A 41 -4.98 -6.30 -2.96
N PHE A 42 -5.05 -5.60 -1.84
CA PHE A 42 -6.05 -5.84 -0.81
C PHE A 42 -6.94 -4.60 -0.70
N PRO A 43 -8.04 -4.54 -1.47
CA PRO A 43 -8.92 -3.38 -1.49
C PRO A 43 -9.76 -3.23 -0.21
N GLY A 44 -9.69 -4.18 0.73
CA GLY A 44 -10.50 -4.19 1.96
C GLY A 44 -11.67 -5.18 1.89
N LEU A 45 -12.52 -5.14 2.93
CA LEU A 45 -13.75 -5.94 3.06
C LEU A 45 -13.54 -7.47 3.10
N GLY A 46 -12.31 -7.93 3.32
CA GLY A 46 -11.93 -9.35 3.28
C GLY A 46 -11.60 -9.88 1.89
N TRP A 47 -11.27 -9.00 0.93
CA TRP A 47 -11.04 -9.37 -0.46
C TRP A 47 -9.56 -9.41 -0.82
N ILE A 48 -9.18 -10.38 -1.67
CA ILE A 48 -7.86 -10.46 -2.30
C ILE A 48 -8.00 -10.19 -3.80
N GLY A 49 -7.40 -9.10 -4.24
CA GLY A 49 -7.23 -8.75 -5.64
C GLY A 49 -5.95 -9.34 -6.24
N VAL A 50 -6.06 -9.86 -7.46
CA VAL A 50 -4.96 -10.39 -8.27
C VAL A 50 -4.89 -9.58 -9.55
N ILE A 51 -3.77 -8.91 -9.79
CA ILE A 51 -3.51 -8.14 -11.00
C ILE A 51 -3.20 -9.13 -12.13
N GLU A 52 -4.05 -9.14 -13.15
CA GLU A 52 -3.91 -9.99 -14.34
C GLU A 52 -4.46 -9.24 -15.56
N ASN A 53 -3.65 -9.12 -16.62
CA ASN A 53 -4.08 -8.53 -17.90
C ASN A 53 -4.79 -7.17 -17.75
N ASP A 54 -4.13 -6.20 -17.10
CA ASP A 54 -4.65 -4.85 -16.84
C ASP A 54 -5.91 -4.79 -15.96
N THR A 55 -6.25 -5.86 -15.27
CA THR A 55 -7.45 -5.95 -14.41
C THR A 55 -7.07 -6.47 -13.04
N VAL A 56 -7.72 -5.97 -11.98
CA VAL A 56 -7.68 -6.61 -10.66
C VAL A 56 -8.88 -7.56 -10.56
N LYS A 57 -8.59 -8.86 -10.54
CA LYS A 57 -9.57 -9.91 -10.31
C LYS A 57 -9.68 -10.22 -8.84
N LEU A 58 -10.90 -10.26 -8.35
CA LEU A 58 -11.19 -10.29 -6.94
C LEU A 58 -11.49 -11.72 -6.44
N HIS A 59 -11.12 -12.01 -5.20
CA HIS A 59 -11.40 -13.26 -4.51
C HIS A 59 -11.91 -12.94 -3.10
N TYR A 60 -12.96 -13.62 -2.66
CA TYR A 60 -13.50 -13.52 -1.31
C TYR A 60 -13.40 -14.85 -0.58
N PHE A 61 -13.31 -14.80 0.74
CA PHE A 61 -13.30 -15.98 1.59
C PHE A 61 -14.74 -16.39 1.93
N SER A 62 -15.15 -17.58 1.49
CA SER A 62 -16.52 -18.08 1.67
C SER A 62 -16.76 -18.70 3.06
N GLN A 63 -18.03 -18.88 3.42
CA GLN A 63 -18.44 -19.58 4.64
C GLN A 63 -17.99 -21.06 4.69
N GLN A 64 -17.63 -21.64 3.55
CA GLN A 64 -17.09 -23.00 3.46
C GLN A 64 -15.56 -23.04 3.62
N ASN A 65 -14.95 -21.94 4.05
CA ASN A 65 -13.52 -21.78 4.26
C ASN A 65 -12.70 -22.03 2.98
N VAL A 66 -13.19 -21.49 1.86
CA VAL A 66 -12.49 -21.52 0.58
C VAL A 66 -12.51 -20.15 -0.08
N TRP A 67 -11.39 -19.78 -0.72
CA TRP A 67 -11.29 -18.59 -1.55
C TRP A 67 -11.96 -18.82 -2.89
N ILE A 68 -12.93 -17.97 -3.22
CA ILE A 68 -13.73 -18.06 -4.44
C ILE A 68 -13.43 -16.85 -5.31
N PRO A 69 -13.10 -17.02 -6.60
CA PRO A 69 -13.04 -15.91 -7.53
C PRO A 69 -14.40 -15.24 -7.63
N ASP A 70 -14.45 -13.95 -7.37
CA ASP A 70 -15.66 -13.18 -7.60
C ASP A 70 -15.96 -13.13 -9.10
N GLN A 71 -17.22 -13.35 -9.44
CA GLN A 71 -17.71 -13.35 -10.82
C GLN A 71 -18.20 -11.97 -11.26
N VAL A 72 -18.20 -10.98 -10.36
CA VAL A 72 -18.49 -9.59 -10.70
C VAL A 72 -17.33 -8.98 -11.50
N GLN A 73 -17.60 -7.85 -12.14
CA GLN A 73 -16.64 -7.16 -12.98
C GLN A 73 -15.40 -6.75 -12.16
N GLY A 74 -14.24 -7.29 -12.53
CA GLY A 74 -12.96 -6.88 -11.96
C GLY A 74 -12.67 -5.40 -12.23
N PHE A 75 -11.76 -4.82 -11.45
CA PHE A 75 -11.36 -3.43 -11.63
C PHE A 75 -10.43 -3.31 -12.85
N ALA A 76 -10.90 -2.65 -13.91
CA ALA A 76 -10.05 -2.33 -15.06
C ALA A 76 -9.07 -1.21 -14.67
N ILE A 77 -7.77 -1.52 -14.69
CA ILE A 77 -6.72 -0.58 -14.26
C ILE A 77 -6.58 0.52 -15.33
N PRO A 78 -6.83 1.80 -14.99
CA PRO A 78 -6.67 2.90 -15.92
C PRO A 78 -5.23 3.01 -16.45
N LYS A 79 -5.10 3.48 -17.70
CA LYS A 79 -3.81 3.77 -18.34
C LYS A 79 -3.70 5.24 -18.73
N PRO A 80 -2.52 5.86 -18.61
CA PRO A 80 -1.29 5.31 -18.01
C PRO A 80 -1.41 5.19 -16.48
N ASN A 81 -0.64 4.29 -15.87
CA ASN A 81 -0.49 4.23 -14.41
C ASN A 81 0.97 3.99 -14.00
N GLN A 82 1.30 4.35 -12.77
CA GLN A 82 2.62 4.19 -12.14
C GLN A 82 2.60 3.13 -11.03
N GLY A 83 1.49 2.40 -10.89
CA GLY A 83 1.23 1.42 -9.84
C GLY A 83 -0.08 1.69 -9.10
N ILE A 84 -0.46 0.73 -8.27
CA ILE A 84 -1.74 0.70 -7.55
C ILE A 84 -1.57 0.38 -6.06
N LEU A 85 -2.58 0.72 -5.26
CA LEU A 85 -2.66 0.53 -3.82
C LEU A 85 -4.00 -0.10 -3.45
N GLY A 86 -4.01 -0.98 -2.45
CA GLY A 86 -5.24 -1.48 -1.84
C GLY A 86 -5.62 -0.55 -0.70
N MET A 87 -6.64 0.27 -0.92
CA MET A 87 -6.92 1.42 -0.06
C MET A 87 -7.79 1.08 1.17
N GLY A 88 -8.28 -0.16 1.27
CA GLY A 88 -9.26 -0.56 2.30
C GLY A 88 -10.69 -0.20 1.91
N LEU A 89 -11.68 -0.72 2.65
CA LEU A 89 -13.10 -0.41 2.47
C LEU A 89 -13.67 -0.57 1.04
N GLY A 90 -13.13 -1.53 0.26
CA GLY A 90 -13.58 -1.79 -1.10
C GLY A 90 -13.07 -0.76 -2.10
N SER A 91 -11.86 -0.23 -1.88
CA SER A 91 -11.30 0.82 -2.73
C SER A 91 -9.87 0.54 -3.20
N ILE A 92 -9.53 1.09 -4.36
CA ILE A 92 -8.23 0.95 -5.03
C ILE A 92 -7.70 2.33 -5.38
N GLY A 93 -6.43 2.55 -5.04
CA GLY A 93 -5.68 3.74 -5.42
C GLY A 93 -4.89 3.48 -6.70
N VAL A 94 -4.91 4.40 -7.65
CA VAL A 94 -4.11 4.33 -8.88
C VAL A 94 -3.32 5.61 -9.03
N ILE A 95 -2.00 5.51 -9.17
CA ILE A 95 -1.16 6.68 -9.37
C ILE A 95 -0.98 6.92 -10.86
N SER A 96 -1.30 8.14 -11.31
CA SER A 96 -1.00 8.58 -12.67
C SER A 96 -0.63 10.05 -12.67
N SER A 97 0.43 10.41 -13.39
CA SER A 97 0.91 11.81 -13.48
C SER A 97 1.07 12.47 -12.11
N ASP A 98 1.72 11.76 -11.17
CA ASP A 98 1.97 12.22 -9.80
C ASP A 98 0.72 12.49 -8.96
N THR A 99 -0.45 11.98 -9.39
CA THR A 99 -1.71 12.08 -8.65
C THR A 99 -2.19 10.69 -8.28
N LEU A 100 -2.51 10.48 -7.01
CA LEU A 100 -3.25 9.30 -6.54
C LEU A 100 -4.74 9.53 -6.78
N HIS A 101 -5.36 8.68 -7.58
CA HIS A 101 -6.81 8.65 -7.80
C HIS A 101 -7.42 7.48 -7.05
N ILE A 102 -8.54 7.70 -6.36
CA ILE A 102 -9.24 6.65 -5.61
C ILE A 102 -10.46 6.19 -6.39
N TYR A 103 -10.59 4.88 -6.53
CA TYR A 103 -11.72 4.19 -7.11
C TYR A 103 -12.41 3.38 -6.02
N ILE A 104 -13.73 3.50 -5.93
CA ILE A 104 -14.56 2.80 -4.95
C ILE A 104 -15.46 1.81 -5.67
N GLN A 105 -15.60 0.62 -5.11
CA GLN A 105 -16.55 -0.37 -5.59
C GLN A 105 -17.98 0.07 -5.26
N GLU A 106 -18.82 0.13 -6.29
CA GLU A 106 -20.24 0.48 -6.15
C GLU A 106 -21.08 -0.76 -5.78
N MET A 107 -22.33 -0.53 -5.35
CA MET A 107 -23.22 -1.63 -4.90
C MET A 107 -23.57 -2.64 -6.00
N ASP A 108 -23.51 -2.23 -7.26
CA ASP A 108 -23.69 -3.11 -8.42
C ASP A 108 -22.40 -3.86 -8.80
N GLY A 109 -21.32 -3.62 -8.03
CA GLY A 109 -19.98 -4.16 -8.23
C GLY A 109 -19.17 -3.49 -9.33
N GLY A 110 -19.69 -2.41 -9.92
CA GLY A 110 -18.91 -1.49 -10.74
C GLY A 110 -17.85 -0.74 -9.94
N TRP A 111 -17.01 0.01 -10.63
CA TRP A 111 -15.96 0.82 -10.03
C TRP A 111 -16.07 2.26 -10.52
N ALA A 112 -16.16 3.20 -9.59
CA ALA A 112 -16.21 4.62 -9.89
C ALA A 112 -15.01 5.33 -9.30
N MET A 113 -14.39 6.20 -10.11
CA MET A 113 -13.40 7.14 -9.61
C MET A 113 -14.12 8.24 -8.82
N VAL A 114 -13.60 8.58 -7.65
CA VAL A 114 -14.14 9.66 -6.80
C VAL A 114 -13.16 10.84 -6.84
N PRO A 115 -13.42 11.87 -7.67
CA PRO A 115 -12.46 12.94 -7.93
C PRO A 115 -12.04 13.71 -6.68
N GLU A 116 -12.96 13.85 -5.73
CA GLU A 116 -12.77 14.59 -4.49
C GLU A 116 -11.61 14.02 -3.67
N TYR A 117 -11.38 12.71 -3.72
CA TYR A 117 -10.28 12.05 -3.03
C TYR A 117 -8.96 12.05 -3.80
N SER A 118 -8.87 12.73 -4.96
CA SER A 118 -7.62 12.81 -5.69
C SER A 118 -6.56 13.55 -4.87
N PHE A 119 -5.37 12.95 -4.75
CA PHE A 119 -4.26 13.51 -3.99
C PHE A 119 -3.07 13.78 -4.90
N LEU A 120 -2.65 15.04 -4.96
CA LEU A 120 -1.41 15.41 -5.64
C LEU A 120 -0.23 15.03 -4.74
N LEU A 121 0.58 14.07 -5.19
CA LEU A 121 1.71 13.59 -4.42
C LEU A 121 2.78 14.69 -4.32
N PRO A 122 3.27 15.02 -3.11
CA PRO A 122 4.30 16.03 -2.93
C PRO A 122 5.61 15.56 -3.59
N GLN A 123 6.43 16.50 -4.06
CA GLN A 123 7.72 16.17 -4.65
C GLN A 123 8.66 15.55 -3.61
N GLY A 124 9.48 14.58 -4.04
CA GLY A 124 10.55 14.01 -3.22
C GLY A 124 10.17 12.77 -2.39
N TYR A 125 8.89 12.38 -2.34
CA TYR A 125 8.50 11.10 -1.73
C TYR A 125 9.18 9.91 -2.46
N LYS A 126 9.51 8.86 -1.71
CA LYS A 126 10.14 7.62 -2.20
C LYS A 126 9.15 6.48 -2.32
N ARG A 127 8.24 6.39 -1.35
CA ARG A 127 7.23 5.34 -1.25
C ARG A 127 5.93 5.94 -0.73
N VAL A 128 4.84 5.33 -1.16
CA VAL A 128 3.49 5.58 -0.66
C VAL A 128 2.90 4.24 -0.22
N PHE A 129 2.15 4.26 0.87
CA PHE A 129 1.43 3.11 1.40
C PHE A 129 0.10 3.57 2.00
N THR A 130 -0.86 2.65 2.06
CA THR A 130 -2.17 2.91 2.65
C THR A 130 -2.11 2.80 4.17
N LEU A 131 -2.82 3.69 4.86
CA LEU A 131 -3.22 3.50 6.25
C LEU A 131 -4.58 2.81 6.26
N LYS A 132 -4.61 1.52 6.61
CA LYS A 132 -5.84 0.72 6.54
C LYS A 132 -6.69 1.00 7.77
N ASP A 133 -7.65 1.89 7.70
CA ASP A 133 -8.60 2.08 8.81
C ASP A 133 -9.88 1.25 8.58
N GLU A 134 -10.50 0.79 9.67
CA GLU A 134 -11.74 0.00 9.62
C GLU A 134 -12.96 0.84 9.21
N TRP A 135 -12.88 2.17 9.33
CA TRP A 135 -14.01 3.07 9.14
C TRP A 135 -13.68 4.29 8.28
N GLU A 136 -12.40 4.58 8.06
CA GLU A 136 -11.93 5.74 7.31
C GLU A 136 -11.27 5.37 5.98
N LEU A 137 -11.69 6.08 4.92
CA LEU A 137 -11.06 6.04 3.61
C LEU A 137 -10.06 7.19 3.49
N ALA A 138 -9.18 7.11 2.50
CA ALA A 138 -8.34 8.22 2.07
C ALA A 138 -7.36 8.67 3.17
N MET A 139 -6.69 7.69 3.76
CA MET A 139 -5.51 7.89 4.60
C MET A 139 -4.30 7.20 3.96
N ILE A 140 -3.19 7.93 3.83
CA ILE A 140 -1.95 7.42 3.25
C ILE A 140 -0.75 7.83 4.08
N GLY A 141 0.29 7.01 4.03
CA GLY A 141 1.63 7.37 4.47
C GLY A 141 2.55 7.57 3.29
N LEU A 142 3.44 8.55 3.40
CA LEU A 142 4.52 8.83 2.47
C LEU A 142 5.87 8.69 3.16
N GLU A 143 6.80 7.99 2.53
CA GLU A 143 8.21 7.93 2.94
C GLU A 143 9.01 8.99 2.19
N PHE A 144 9.83 9.73 2.93
CA PHE A 144 10.80 10.69 2.42
C PHE A 144 12.23 10.24 2.73
N ASP A 145 13.20 11.06 2.33
CA ASP A 145 14.61 10.83 2.65
C ASP A 145 14.84 10.60 4.15
N GLU A 146 15.87 9.82 4.46
CA GLU A 146 16.25 9.43 5.83
C GLU A 146 15.19 8.59 6.58
N GLY A 147 14.24 7.99 5.85
CA GLY A 147 13.22 7.11 6.41
C GLY A 147 12.14 7.85 7.20
N ARG A 148 11.97 9.15 6.93
CA ARG A 148 10.91 9.97 7.53
C ARG A 148 9.56 9.61 6.92
N LEU A 149 8.59 9.27 7.75
CA LEU A 149 7.21 9.02 7.36
C LEU A 149 6.32 10.22 7.73
N GLU A 150 5.53 10.66 6.77
CA GLU A 150 4.48 11.65 6.95
C GLU A 150 3.13 11.04 6.56
N PHE A 151 2.07 11.43 7.26
CA PHE A 151 0.74 10.83 7.11
C PHE A 151 -0.25 11.89 6.69
N TYR A 152 -1.07 11.55 5.70
CA TYR A 152 -2.07 12.44 5.14
C TYR A 152 -3.43 11.79 5.22
N TYR A 153 -4.44 12.58 5.54
CA TYR A 153 -5.84 12.17 5.55
C TYR A 153 -6.68 13.17 4.78
N PHE A 154 -7.80 12.71 4.22
CA PHE A 154 -8.79 13.59 3.61
C PHE A 154 -9.76 14.12 4.66
N ASP A 155 -9.73 15.43 4.89
CA ASP A 155 -10.68 16.11 5.77
C ASP A 155 -11.99 16.39 5.02
N ILE A 156 -13.05 15.70 5.43
CA ILE A 156 -14.38 15.80 4.82
C ILE A 156 -15.00 17.19 5.03
N GLU A 157 -14.70 17.87 6.13
CA GLU A 157 -15.29 19.17 6.43
C GLU A 157 -14.73 20.25 5.50
N THR A 158 -13.42 20.19 5.23
CA THR A 158 -12.73 21.14 4.35
C THR A 158 -12.68 20.70 2.89
N GLY A 159 -12.86 19.40 2.63
CA GLY A 159 -12.71 18.80 1.30
C GLY A 159 -11.26 18.78 0.82
N LEU A 160 -10.29 18.76 1.74
CA LEU A 160 -8.87 18.88 1.45
C LEU A 160 -8.08 17.75 2.09
N TRP A 161 -6.99 17.37 1.43
CA TRP A 161 -5.98 16.52 2.05
C TRP A 161 -5.13 17.33 3.02
N THR A 162 -4.99 16.81 4.24
CA THR A 162 -4.31 17.46 5.36
C THR A 162 -3.18 16.57 5.84
N LEU A 163 -2.02 17.18 6.14
CA LEU A 163 -0.90 16.53 6.80
C LEU A 163 -1.22 16.41 8.30
N ASP A 164 -1.08 15.22 8.86
CA ASP A 164 -1.08 15.04 10.31
C ASP A 164 0.31 15.34 10.88
N GLU A 165 0.48 16.57 11.39
CA GLU A 165 1.73 17.03 11.99
C GLU A 165 2.05 16.32 13.32
N THR A 166 1.08 15.68 13.95
CA THR A 166 1.25 14.99 15.25
C THR A 166 1.70 13.54 15.11
N ALA A 167 1.53 12.97 13.92
CA ALA A 167 1.80 11.57 13.63
C ALA A 167 3.12 11.32 12.89
N SER A 168 4.01 12.31 12.71
CA SER A 168 5.28 12.06 12.00
C SER A 168 6.12 10.95 12.66
N PHE A 169 6.80 10.14 11.84
CA PHE A 169 7.62 9.02 12.32
C PHE A 169 8.96 8.97 11.59
N THR A 170 9.98 8.39 12.20
CA THR A 170 11.25 8.08 11.52
C THR A 170 11.52 6.59 11.68
N LEU A 171 11.69 5.91 10.56
CA LEU A 171 11.94 4.48 10.53
C LEU A 171 13.17 4.11 11.39
N PRO A 172 13.06 3.08 12.24
CA PRO A 172 14.21 2.50 12.90
C PRO A 172 15.26 2.03 11.88
N ARG A 173 16.51 1.92 12.33
CA ARG A 173 17.57 1.31 11.50
C ARG A 173 17.31 -0.19 11.36
N ASN A 174 17.75 -0.76 10.24
CA ASN A 174 17.67 -2.20 9.94
C ASN A 174 16.23 -2.76 9.83
N VAL A 175 15.32 -1.97 9.28
CA VAL A 175 13.98 -2.43 8.92
C VAL A 175 14.01 -3.01 7.51
N ASP A 176 13.55 -4.26 7.36
CA ASP A 176 13.41 -4.95 6.07
C ASP A 176 12.16 -4.49 5.32
N SER A 177 11.06 -4.29 6.04
CA SER A 177 9.80 -3.83 5.50
C SER A 177 8.96 -3.17 6.58
N TYR A 178 8.06 -2.29 6.18
CA TYR A 178 7.10 -1.63 7.07
C TYR A 178 5.80 -1.34 6.32
N PHE A 179 4.71 -1.27 7.08
CA PHE A 179 3.35 -1.04 6.60
C PHE A 179 2.41 -0.65 7.75
N SER A 180 1.22 -0.15 7.41
CA SER A 180 0.17 0.07 8.40
C SER A 180 -0.52 -1.24 8.79
N LEU A 181 -0.75 -1.43 10.08
CA LEU A 181 -1.67 -2.45 10.61
C LEU A 181 -3.07 -1.87 10.83
N GLY A 182 -3.30 -0.61 10.48
CA GLY A 182 -4.54 0.08 10.78
C GLY A 182 -4.67 0.54 12.21
N ASN A 183 -5.79 1.20 12.53
CA ASN A 183 -6.13 1.61 13.89
C ASN A 183 -4.97 2.33 14.61
N ASN A 184 -4.33 3.29 13.94
CA ASN A 184 -3.20 4.05 14.49
C ASN A 184 -1.94 3.22 14.83
N THR A 185 -1.71 2.12 14.10
CA THR A 185 -0.54 1.26 14.31
C THR A 185 0.30 1.05 13.04
N LEU A 186 1.61 0.94 13.23
CA LEU A 186 2.60 0.62 12.20
C LEU A 186 3.30 -0.68 12.54
N ALA A 187 3.41 -1.58 11.57
CA ALA A 187 4.25 -2.76 11.66
C ALA A 187 5.57 -2.56 10.92
N PHE A 188 6.60 -3.21 11.44
CA PHE A 188 7.92 -3.27 10.83
C PHE A 188 8.53 -4.64 11.07
N THR A 189 9.32 -5.11 10.12
CA THR A 189 10.00 -6.41 10.20
C THR A 189 11.51 -6.23 10.17
N ASP A 190 12.22 -7.01 10.99
CA ASP A 190 13.70 -7.08 11.02
C ASP A 190 14.24 -8.43 10.53
N GLY A 191 13.39 -9.18 9.81
CA GLY A 191 13.70 -10.52 9.31
C GLY A 191 13.53 -11.64 10.34
N LYS A 192 13.19 -11.33 11.60
CA LYS A 192 12.88 -12.34 12.64
C LYS A 192 11.58 -12.06 13.36
N THR A 193 11.27 -10.79 13.55
CA THR A 193 10.11 -10.32 14.29
C THR A 193 9.32 -9.35 13.44
N LEU A 194 8.02 -9.29 13.68
CA LEU A 194 7.19 -8.15 13.34
C LEU A 194 6.95 -7.38 14.64
N GLY A 195 7.49 -6.16 14.69
CA GLY A 195 7.27 -5.21 15.76
C GLY A 195 6.11 -4.27 15.43
N VAL A 196 5.48 -3.70 16.45
CA VAL A 196 4.34 -2.79 16.33
C VAL A 196 4.64 -1.48 17.06
N TYR A 197 4.45 -0.36 16.37
CA TYR A 197 4.35 0.97 16.98
C TYR A 197 2.90 1.42 17.02
N GLU A 198 2.49 2.03 18.13
CA GLU A 198 1.17 2.63 18.33
C GLU A 198 1.31 4.15 18.46
N LEU A 199 0.52 4.91 17.70
CA LEU A 199 0.41 6.36 17.86
C LEU A 199 -0.38 6.65 19.13
N GLN A 200 0.20 7.47 20.00
CA GLN A 200 -0.40 7.84 21.29
C GLN A 200 -1.42 8.97 21.12
N PRO A 201 -2.45 9.08 21.97
CA PRO A 201 -3.46 10.14 21.89
C PRO A 201 -2.89 11.56 21.97
N GLU A 202 -1.79 11.75 22.71
CA GLU A 202 -1.05 13.00 22.82
C GLU A 202 -0.11 13.30 21.62
N GLY A 203 -0.05 12.39 20.65
CA GLY A 203 0.88 12.42 19.53
C GLY A 203 2.17 11.61 19.79
N GLY A 204 2.86 11.27 18.71
CA GLY A 204 4.08 10.47 18.75
C GLY A 204 3.86 8.96 18.90
N TRP A 205 4.87 8.18 18.52
CA TRP A 205 4.78 6.74 18.40
C TRP A 205 5.51 6.03 19.54
N ALA A 206 4.85 5.05 20.14
CA ALA A 206 5.43 4.18 21.17
C ALA A 206 5.57 2.75 20.65
N PHE A 207 6.68 2.09 20.99
CA PHE A 207 6.87 0.69 20.65
C PHE A 207 6.10 -0.21 21.61
N ALA A 208 5.20 -1.04 21.08
CA ALA A 208 4.40 -1.97 21.86
C ALA A 208 5.08 -3.36 21.87
N GLU A 209 6.01 -3.55 22.79
CA GLU A 209 6.82 -4.77 22.90
C GLU A 209 5.96 -6.03 23.06
N GLU A 210 4.83 -5.92 23.74
CA GLU A 210 3.91 -7.03 23.97
C GLU A 210 3.11 -7.46 22.73
N LEU A 211 3.08 -6.64 21.67
CA LEU A 211 2.38 -6.93 20.42
C LEU A 211 3.30 -7.55 19.37
N GLN A 212 4.54 -7.88 19.71
CA GLN A 212 5.47 -8.49 18.76
C GLN A 212 5.01 -9.88 18.31
N LEU A 213 5.24 -10.18 17.03
CA LEU A 213 5.10 -11.51 16.46
C LEU A 213 6.48 -12.07 16.11
N THR A 214 6.81 -13.24 16.64
CA THR A 214 7.97 -14.01 16.13
C THR A 214 7.61 -14.61 14.78
N LEU A 215 8.37 -14.27 13.75
CA LEU A 215 8.14 -14.74 12.39
C LEU A 215 8.80 -16.12 12.19
N PRO A 216 8.23 -16.97 11.31
CA PRO A 216 8.86 -18.21 10.90
C PRO A 216 10.27 -17.97 10.32
N GLU A 217 11.26 -18.79 10.68
CA GLU A 217 12.68 -18.61 10.27
C GLU A 217 12.88 -18.52 8.76
N ASN A 218 11.97 -19.12 8.00
CA ASN A 218 12.02 -19.24 6.56
C ASN A 218 11.01 -18.31 5.87
N HIS A 219 10.49 -17.26 6.50
CA HIS A 219 9.57 -16.38 5.77
C HIS A 219 10.29 -15.56 4.67
N LYS A 220 9.54 -15.15 3.65
CA LYS A 220 9.99 -14.30 2.54
C LYS A 220 9.49 -12.87 2.63
N GLY A 221 8.47 -12.64 3.45
CA GLY A 221 7.91 -11.33 3.67
C GLY A 221 6.64 -11.42 4.49
N VAL A 222 6.21 -10.25 4.93
CA VAL A 222 4.96 -10.04 5.64
C VAL A 222 4.25 -8.88 4.95
N ILE A 223 2.97 -9.02 4.68
CA ILE A 223 2.16 -7.99 4.03
C ILE A 223 0.88 -7.75 4.84
N PRO A 224 0.39 -6.49 4.94
CA PRO A 224 -0.87 -6.18 5.56
C PRO A 224 -2.02 -6.70 4.69
N PHE A 225 -3.00 -7.38 5.27
CA PHE A 225 -4.21 -7.81 4.57
C PHE A 225 -5.38 -6.88 4.89
N GLU A 226 -5.72 -6.77 6.17
CA GLU A 226 -6.80 -5.95 6.73
C GLU A 226 -6.30 -5.31 8.04
N PRO A 227 -7.04 -4.37 8.64
CA PRO A 227 -6.70 -3.87 9.97
C PRO A 227 -6.46 -5.03 10.94
N SER A 228 -5.33 -4.98 11.64
CA SER A 228 -4.84 -6.02 12.57
C SER A 228 -4.58 -7.41 11.96
N ILE A 229 -4.64 -7.58 10.63
CA ILE A 229 -4.40 -8.88 9.97
C ILE A 229 -3.24 -8.77 8.98
N VAL A 230 -2.26 -9.67 9.12
CA VAL A 230 -1.13 -9.80 8.20
C VAL A 230 -1.12 -11.16 7.53
N ALA A 231 -0.56 -11.20 6.33
CA ALA A 231 -0.21 -12.44 5.64
C ALA A 231 1.32 -12.63 5.67
N VAL A 232 1.76 -13.79 6.15
CA VAL A 232 3.16 -14.22 6.13
C VAL A 232 3.39 -15.19 4.97
N ILE A 233 4.43 -14.92 4.19
CA ILE A 233 4.84 -15.74 3.04
C ILE A 233 5.96 -16.68 3.50
N LYS A 234 5.80 -18.01 3.47
CA LYS A 234 6.82 -18.98 3.91
C LYS A 234 7.67 -19.53 2.75
N GLN A 235 8.97 -19.78 2.99
CA GLN A 235 9.93 -20.40 2.05
C GLN A 235 9.90 -21.93 2.17
N GLY A 236 9.83 -22.64 1.04
CA GLY A 236 9.96 -24.10 1.04
C GLY A 236 8.64 -24.88 1.12
N GLY A 237 7.49 -24.20 1.07
CA GLY A 237 6.33 -24.80 0.42
C GLY A 237 6.46 -24.56 -1.07
N GLU A 238 6.38 -25.61 -1.89
CA GLU A 238 6.21 -25.50 -3.35
C GLU A 238 4.89 -24.80 -3.74
N ASP A 239 4.12 -24.32 -2.75
CA ASP A 239 2.73 -23.97 -2.90
C ASP A 239 2.48 -22.47 -3.10
N GLY A 240 3.43 -21.58 -2.75
CA GLY A 240 3.23 -20.13 -2.89
C GLY A 240 2.03 -19.62 -2.08
N ASN A 241 1.92 -19.97 -0.79
CA ASN A 241 0.75 -19.63 0.02
C ASN A 241 0.97 -18.41 0.92
N LEU A 242 -0.12 -17.69 1.19
CA LEU A 242 -0.26 -16.69 2.25
C LEU A 242 -0.85 -17.35 3.50
N HIS A 243 -0.19 -17.16 4.65
CA HIS A 243 -0.70 -17.60 5.96
C HIS A 243 -1.12 -16.38 6.79
N PHE A 244 -2.35 -16.36 7.27
CA PHE A 244 -2.91 -15.19 7.94
C PHE A 244 -2.73 -15.25 9.45
N TYR A 245 -2.33 -14.11 10.01
CA TYR A 245 -2.15 -13.87 11.44
C TYR A 245 -2.98 -12.63 11.79
N GLN A 246 -3.85 -12.74 12.78
CA GLN A 246 -4.66 -11.64 13.30
C GLN A 246 -4.18 -11.27 14.70
N LEU A 247 -3.98 -9.99 14.94
CA LEU A 247 -3.71 -9.43 16.26
C LEU A 247 -5.02 -9.24 17.01
N ASP A 248 -5.23 -10.00 18.08
CA ASP A 248 -6.29 -9.74 19.04
C ASP A 248 -5.79 -8.66 20.01
N MET A 249 -6.20 -7.41 19.77
CA MET A 249 -5.80 -6.26 20.59
C MET A 249 -6.25 -6.38 22.06
N LYS A 250 -7.37 -7.07 22.32
CA LYS A 250 -7.89 -7.23 23.69
C LYS A 250 -7.07 -8.25 24.46
N ALA A 251 -6.71 -9.36 23.83
CA ALA A 251 -5.90 -10.40 24.44
C ALA A 251 -4.38 -10.17 24.26
N LYS A 252 -3.99 -9.18 23.46
CA LYS A 252 -2.61 -8.83 23.12
C LYS A 252 -1.83 -10.04 22.60
N GLN A 253 -2.43 -10.77 21.67
CA GLN A 253 -1.84 -11.99 21.12
C GLN A 253 -2.13 -12.13 19.63
N TRP A 254 -1.22 -12.78 18.92
CA TRP A 254 -1.42 -13.15 17.53
C TRP A 254 -2.09 -14.52 17.44
N VAL A 255 -3.19 -14.58 16.71
CA VAL A 255 -3.91 -15.82 16.40
C VAL A 255 -3.78 -16.14 14.92
N THR A 256 -3.67 -17.42 14.59
CA THR A 256 -3.61 -17.88 13.19
C THR A 256 -4.91 -18.57 12.82
N ASP A 257 -5.42 -18.29 11.62
CA ASP A 257 -6.48 -19.08 11.02
C ASP A 257 -5.92 -19.83 9.79
N ALA A 258 -5.67 -21.12 9.97
CA ALA A 258 -5.17 -21.97 8.89
C ALA A 258 -6.17 -22.11 7.74
N SER A 259 -7.47 -21.94 8.01
CA SER A 259 -8.54 -22.06 7.02
C SER A 259 -8.49 -20.93 5.99
N MET A 260 -7.96 -19.76 6.37
CA MET A 260 -7.79 -18.60 5.49
C MET A 260 -6.60 -18.71 4.53
N THR A 261 -5.82 -19.80 4.55
CA THR A 261 -4.64 -19.93 3.68
C THR A 261 -4.99 -19.70 2.22
N PHE A 262 -4.31 -18.76 1.57
CA PHE A 262 -4.55 -18.39 0.16
C PHE A 262 -3.39 -18.85 -0.71
N LYS A 263 -3.67 -19.54 -1.80
CA LYS A 263 -2.66 -19.92 -2.79
C LYS A 263 -2.45 -18.79 -3.78
N ILE A 264 -1.26 -18.21 -3.81
CA ILE A 264 -0.91 -17.15 -4.75
C ILE A 264 -0.97 -17.71 -6.18
N PRO A 265 -1.79 -17.13 -7.07
CA PRO A 265 -1.84 -17.55 -8.46
C PRO A 265 -0.50 -17.31 -9.18
N VAL A 266 -0.15 -18.21 -10.09
CA VAL A 266 0.96 -17.98 -11.02
C VAL A 266 0.45 -17.09 -12.14
N VAL A 267 0.79 -15.80 -12.09
CA VAL A 267 0.51 -14.85 -13.17
C VAL A 267 1.59 -15.01 -14.24
N GLN A 268 1.18 -15.28 -15.48
CA GLN A 268 2.07 -15.43 -16.65
C GLN A 268 2.37 -14.08 -17.32
#